data_AF-A0AAV3RAN1-F1
#
_entry.id   AF-A0AAV3RAN1-F1
#
_cell.length_a   1.000
_cell.length_b   1.000
_cell.length_c   1.000
_cell.angle_alpha   90.00
_cell.angle_beta   90.00
_cell.angle_gamma   90.00
#
_symmetry.space_group_name_H-M   'P 1'
#
loop_
_entity.id
_entity.type
_entity.pdbx_description
1 polymer ?
#
loop_
_entity_poly.entity_id
_entity_poly.type
_entity_poly.pdbx_seq_one_letter_code
_entity_poly.pdbx_strand_id
1 'polypeptide(L)'
;MANLYVRAVPSTDLNRNTEWFTYPGVWTIYMLILFFSWVAVLAVIGCSSGMAWTIVHLAHFIVTYHFFHWKKGTPFADDQGIYNRLTWWEQMDSGKQLTRNRKFLTVVPVVLWSDVSINGLCLVLRD
;
A
#
# COMPACT_ATOMS: atom_id res chain seq x y z
N MET A 1 37.85 23.03 -23.47
CA MET A 1 37.04 23.51 -22.34
C MET A 1 36.67 22.33 -21.46
N ALA A 2 37.16 22.30 -20.22
CA ALA A 2 36.84 21.22 -19.29
C ALA A 2 35.40 21.39 -18.80
N ASN A 3 34.64 20.31 -18.86
CA ASN A 3 33.25 20.26 -18.42
C ASN A 3 33.22 20.23 -16.88
N LEU A 4 32.97 21.39 -16.26
CA LEU A 4 32.92 21.59 -14.81
C LEU A 4 31.52 21.29 -14.22
N TYR A 5 30.93 20.14 -14.55
CA TYR A 5 29.75 19.71 -13.81
C TYR A 5 30.17 19.15 -12.45
N VAL A 6 29.89 19.90 -11.38
CA VAL A 6 29.97 19.38 -10.01
C VAL A 6 28.87 18.35 -9.85
N ARG A 7 29.24 17.10 -9.59
CA ARG A 7 28.28 16.06 -9.22
C ARG A 7 27.73 16.42 -7.84
N ALA A 8 26.52 16.97 -7.80
CA ALA A 8 25.80 17.13 -6.53
C ALA A 8 25.56 15.75 -5.92
N VAL A 9 25.98 15.56 -4.67
CA VAL A 9 25.62 14.37 -3.89
C VAL A 9 24.10 14.43 -3.70
N PRO A 10 23.36 13.34 -3.97
CA PRO A 10 21.93 13.30 -3.69
C PRO A 10 21.69 13.66 -2.22
N SER A 11 20.76 14.57 -1.96
CA SER A 11 20.33 14.87 -0.59
C SER A 11 19.85 13.59 0.06
N THR A 12 20.19 13.37 1.33
CA THR A 12 19.65 12.27 2.12
C THR A 12 18.13 12.30 2.11
N ASP A 13 17.49 11.15 1.88
CA ASP A 13 16.04 11.06 2.01
C ASP A 13 15.67 11.27 3.48
N LEU A 14 15.00 12.39 3.76
CA LEU A 14 14.54 12.75 5.09
C LEU A 14 13.21 12.04 5.43
N ASN A 15 12.57 11.39 4.45
CA ASN A 15 11.25 10.82 4.62
C ASN A 15 11.25 9.46 5.33
N ARG A 16 11.44 9.50 6.65
CA ARG A 16 11.35 8.32 7.52
C ARG A 16 9.97 7.67 7.55
N ASN A 17 8.93 8.40 7.16
CA ASN A 17 7.55 7.94 7.22
C ASN A 17 7.19 6.92 6.15
N THR A 18 7.85 6.98 4.99
CA THR A 18 7.62 6.02 3.89
C THR A 18 8.87 5.23 3.49
N GLU A 19 10.05 5.52 4.07
CA GLU A 19 11.30 4.82 3.74
C GLU A 19 11.21 3.31 3.95
N TRP A 20 10.40 2.86 4.91
CA TRP A 20 10.29 1.44 5.23
C TRP A 20 9.71 0.63 4.08
N PHE A 21 8.99 1.25 3.12
CA PHE A 21 8.56 0.58 1.88
C PHE A 21 9.69 0.18 0.94
N THR A 22 10.91 0.69 1.17
CA THR A 22 12.08 0.32 0.37
C THR A 22 12.71 -1.00 0.80
N TYR A 23 12.35 -1.53 1.99
CA TYR A 23 12.88 -2.80 2.46
C TYR A 23 12.32 -3.98 1.65
N PRO A 24 13.17 -4.95 1.25
CA PRO A 24 12.79 -6.02 0.32
C PRO A 24 11.72 -6.97 0.86
N GLY A 25 11.56 -7.09 2.18
CA GLY A 25 10.58 -7.98 2.81
C GLY A 25 9.16 -7.40 2.95
N VAL A 26 8.97 -6.11 2.68
CA VAL A 26 7.70 -5.42 2.96
C VAL A 26 6.54 -6.01 2.17
N TRP A 27 6.79 -6.34 0.90
CA TRP A 27 5.76 -6.91 0.04
C TRP A 27 5.32 -8.29 0.51
N THR A 28 6.28 -9.11 0.94
CA THR A 28 5.98 -10.42 1.50
C THR A 28 5.17 -10.28 2.78
N ILE A 29 5.58 -9.40 3.69
CA ILE A 29 4.85 -9.14 4.93
C ILE A 29 3.43 -8.64 4.64
N TYR A 30 3.27 -7.74 3.66
CA TYR A 30 1.98 -7.24 3.22
C TYR A 30 1.05 -8.35 2.73
N MET A 31 1.56 -9.27 1.90
CA MET A 31 0.80 -10.43 1.43
C MET A 31 0.44 -11.39 2.58
N LEU A 32 1.36 -11.59 3.54
CA LEU A 32 1.08 -12.39 4.73
C LEU A 32 0.00 -11.75 5.61
N ILE A 33 0.00 -10.43 5.78
CA ILE A 33 -1.04 -9.71 6.53
C ILE A 33 -2.41 -9.93 5.88
N LEU A 34 -2.51 -9.84 4.54
CA LEU A 34 -3.75 -10.11 3.82
C LEU A 34 -4.23 -11.55 4.03
N PHE A 35 -3.32 -12.52 3.86
CA PHE A 35 -3.63 -13.94 4.03
C PHE A 35 -4.09 -14.26 5.46
N PHE A 36 -3.35 -13.81 6.48
CA PHE A 36 -3.72 -14.07 7.87
C PHE A 36 -4.96 -13.29 8.31
N SER A 37 -5.23 -12.12 7.74
CA SER A 37 -6.51 -11.41 7.97
C SER A 37 -7.68 -12.24 7.44
N TRP A 38 -7.53 -12.86 6.27
CA TRP A 38 -8.54 -13.76 5.72
C TRP A 38 -8.74 -15.01 6.59
N VAL A 39 -7.65 -15.66 7.05
CA VAL A 39 -7.72 -16.78 7.99
C VAL A 39 -8.40 -16.37 9.30
N ALA A 40 -8.08 -15.19 9.84
CA ALA A 40 -8.68 -14.68 11.07
C ALA A 40 -10.18 -14.42 10.90
N VAL A 41 -10.60 -13.83 9.77
CA VAL A 41 -12.03 -13.63 9.47
C VAL A 41 -12.76 -14.96 9.40
N LEU A 42 -12.20 -15.97 8.73
CA LEU A 42 -12.76 -17.32 8.70
C LEU A 42 -12.88 -17.93 10.09
N ALA A 43 -11.82 -17.82 10.90
CA ALA A 43 -11.76 -18.42 12.23
C ALA A 43 -12.74 -17.75 13.22
N VAL A 44 -12.92 -16.43 13.14
CA VAL A 44 -13.74 -15.66 14.09
C VAL A 44 -15.21 -15.59 13.67
N ILE A 45 -15.49 -15.39 12.39
CA ILE A 45 -16.86 -15.17 11.87
C ILE A 45 -17.49 -16.48 11.39
N GLY A 46 -16.69 -17.47 10.96
CA GLY A 46 -17.21 -18.75 10.45
C GLY A 46 -17.99 -18.62 9.14
N CYS A 47 -17.74 -17.56 8.36
CA CYS A 47 -18.42 -17.32 7.08
C CYS A 47 -17.80 -18.12 5.92
N SER A 48 -18.43 -18.08 4.75
CA SER A 48 -17.87 -18.68 3.55
C SER A 48 -16.57 -17.99 3.11
N SER A 49 -15.72 -18.73 2.40
CA SER A 49 -14.46 -18.22 1.82
C SER A 49 -14.65 -16.92 1.02
N GLY A 50 -15.70 -16.85 0.19
CA GLY A 50 -16.03 -15.66 -0.60
C GLY A 50 -16.39 -14.44 0.26
N MET A 51 -17.21 -14.64 1.30
CA MET A 51 -17.58 -13.57 2.23
C MET A 51 -16.35 -13.07 3.01
N ALA A 52 -15.46 -13.97 3.42
CA ALA A 52 -14.23 -13.59 4.10
C ALA A 52 -13.34 -12.69 3.22
N TRP A 53 -13.21 -13.01 1.92
CA TRP A 53 -12.49 -12.14 0.98
C TRP A 53 -13.16 -10.78 0.78
N THR A 54 -14.50 -10.72 0.73
CA THR A 54 -15.23 -9.44 0.67
C THR A 54 -14.93 -8.56 1.88
N ILE A 55 -14.94 -9.14 3.09
CA ILE A 55 -14.64 -8.41 4.33
C ILE A 55 -13.21 -7.89 4.32
N VAL A 56 -12.24 -8.75 3.98
CA VAL A 56 -10.83 -8.35 3.88
C VAL A 56 -10.62 -7.26 2.84
N HIS A 57 -11.29 -7.35 1.68
CA HIS A 57 -11.21 -6.32 0.64
C HIS A 57 -11.75 -4.97 1.10
N LEU A 58 -12.93 -4.94 1.75
CA LEU A 58 -13.49 -3.70 2.28
C LEU A 58 -12.61 -3.07 3.38
N ALA A 59 -12.11 -3.90 4.31
CA ALA A 59 -11.21 -3.45 5.36
C ALA A 59 -9.90 -2.91 4.77
N HIS A 60 -9.34 -3.63 3.81
CA HIS A 60 -8.14 -3.22 3.08
C HIS A 60 -8.32 -1.89 2.35
N PHE A 61 -9.44 -1.70 1.65
CA PHE A 61 -9.75 -0.44 0.98
C PHE A 61 -9.82 0.72 1.97
N ILE A 62 -10.55 0.58 3.08
CA ILE A 62 -10.68 1.62 4.11
C ILE A 62 -9.32 2.00 4.68
N VAL A 63 -8.53 0.99 5.10
CA VAL A 63 -7.22 1.21 5.71
C VAL A 63 -6.25 1.85 4.71
N THR A 64 -6.10 1.26 3.53
CA THR A 64 -5.15 1.77 2.53
C THR A 64 -5.54 3.15 2.02
N TYR A 65 -6.82 3.41 1.78
CA TYR A 65 -7.28 4.74 1.40
C TYR A 65 -6.98 5.78 2.50
N HIS A 66 -7.29 5.46 3.76
CA HIS A 66 -7.04 6.36 4.87
C HIS A 66 -5.55 6.70 4.99
N PHE A 67 -4.66 5.71 4.98
CA PHE A 67 -3.23 5.96 5.14
C PHE A 67 -2.59 6.57 3.89
N PHE A 68 -2.83 6.03 2.70
CA PHE A 68 -2.13 6.49 1.49
C PHE A 68 -2.70 7.76 0.90
N HIS A 69 -4.02 7.94 0.94
CA HIS A 69 -4.69 9.01 0.19
C HIS A 69 -5.30 10.10 1.05
N TRP A 70 -5.55 9.85 2.35
CA TRP A 70 -6.13 10.84 3.24
C TRP A 70 -5.12 11.43 4.24
N LYS A 71 -4.33 10.58 4.90
CA LYS A 71 -3.36 11.00 5.91
C LYS A 71 -2.23 11.81 5.29
N LYS A 72 -1.97 12.99 5.86
CA LYS A 72 -0.93 13.94 5.45
C LYS A 72 0.10 14.16 6.56
N GLY A 73 1.28 14.59 6.17
CA GLY A 73 2.39 14.89 7.08
C GLY A 73 3.13 13.67 7.57
N THR A 74 4.02 13.91 8.53
CA THR A 74 4.82 12.88 9.20
C THR A 74 4.90 13.19 10.70
N PRO A 75 5.14 12.18 11.54
CA PRO A 75 5.37 12.39 12.96
C PRO A 75 6.81 12.81 13.29
N PHE A 76 7.70 12.97 12.30
CA PHE A 76 9.13 13.20 12.47
C PHE A 76 9.48 14.68 12.33
N ALA A 77 10.12 15.27 13.34
CA ALA A 77 10.51 16.69 13.31
C ALA A 77 11.71 16.98 12.39
N ASP A 78 12.49 15.95 12.02
CA ASP A 78 13.71 16.07 11.21
C ASP A 78 13.42 16.56 9.78
N ASP A 79 12.17 16.42 9.32
CA ASP A 79 11.74 16.83 7.98
C ASP A 79 11.42 18.33 7.85
N GLN A 80 11.51 19.11 8.95
CA GLN A 80 11.21 20.55 8.98
C GLN A 80 9.84 20.93 8.38
N GLY A 81 8.88 20.01 8.39
CA GLY A 81 7.53 20.19 7.89
C GLY A 81 7.38 20.13 6.37
N ILE A 82 8.42 19.74 5.61
CA ILE A 82 8.36 19.69 4.14
C ILE A 82 7.26 18.76 3.61
N TYR A 83 6.86 17.76 4.40
CA TYR A 83 5.83 16.78 4.02
C TYR A 83 4.43 17.07 4.60
N ASN A 84 4.24 18.13 5.39
CA ASN A 84 2.98 18.43 6.11
C ASN A 84 1.74 18.52 5.20
N ARG A 85 1.94 18.88 3.93
CA ARG A 85 0.86 19.02 2.94
C ARG A 85 0.70 17.81 2.04
N LEU A 86 1.61 16.85 2.13
CA LEU A 86 1.69 15.68 1.26
C LEU A 86 1.10 14.46 1.96
N THR A 87 0.31 13.71 1.21
CA THR A 87 -0.19 12.39 1.59
C THR A 87 0.94 11.37 1.62
N TRP A 88 0.75 10.23 2.30
CA TRP A 88 1.75 9.16 2.27
C TRP A 88 1.99 8.63 0.86
N TRP A 89 0.95 8.60 0.02
CA TRP A 89 1.10 8.29 -1.39
C TRP A 89 2.02 9.28 -2.09
N GLU A 90 1.85 10.59 -1.90
CA GLU A 90 2.70 11.60 -2.55
C GLU A 90 4.14 11.59 -2.01
N GLN A 91 4.30 11.26 -0.73
CA GLN A 91 5.57 11.14 -0.03
C GLN A 91 6.45 9.98 -0.54
N MET A 92 5.82 8.84 -0.85
CA MET A 92 6.52 7.59 -1.19
C MET A 92 7.39 7.71 -2.44
N ASP A 93 8.56 7.04 -2.42
CA ASP A 93 9.53 7.04 -3.52
C ASP A 93 9.87 8.44 -4.04
N SER A 94 9.93 9.42 -3.13
CA SER A 94 10.18 10.84 -3.44
C SER A 94 9.18 11.43 -4.47
N GLY A 95 7.93 10.96 -4.47
CA GLY A 95 6.90 11.40 -5.40
C GLY A 95 7.02 10.86 -6.83
N LYS A 96 8.01 10.01 -7.12
CA LYS A 96 8.18 9.42 -8.46
C LYS A 96 7.01 8.49 -8.78
N GLN A 97 6.39 8.70 -9.94
CA GLN A 97 5.29 7.88 -10.42
C GLN A 97 5.80 6.55 -11.01
N LEU A 98 4.91 5.55 -11.07
CA LEU A 98 5.15 4.25 -11.71
C LEU A 98 6.38 3.48 -11.19
N THR A 99 6.79 3.79 -9.97
CA THR A 99 7.81 3.03 -9.25
C THR A 99 7.30 1.62 -8.97
N ARG A 100 8.25 0.74 -8.65
CA ARG A 100 7.96 -0.65 -8.35
C ARG A 100 6.96 -0.78 -7.17
N ASN A 101 7.13 0.01 -6.12
CA ASN A 101 6.24 0.02 -4.94
C ASN A 101 4.84 0.54 -5.28
N ARG A 102 4.73 1.64 -6.01
CA ARG A 102 3.43 2.16 -6.44
C ARG A 102 2.68 1.19 -7.32
N LYS A 103 3.37 0.54 -8.28
CA LYS A 103 2.77 -0.52 -9.10
C LYS A 103 2.24 -1.66 -8.25
N PHE A 104 3.03 -2.13 -7.29
CA PHE A 104 2.60 -3.17 -6.34
C PHE A 104 1.33 -2.74 -5.59
N LEU A 105 1.33 -1.55 -4.96
CA LEU A 105 0.19 -1.05 -4.18
C LEU A 105 -1.05 -0.76 -5.02
N THR A 106 -0.90 -0.50 -6.32
CA THR A 106 -2.03 -0.37 -7.26
C THR A 106 -2.55 -1.72 -7.74
N VAL A 107 -1.68 -2.70 -7.97
CA VAL A 107 -2.08 -4.03 -8.48
C VAL A 107 -2.80 -4.86 -7.43
N VAL A 108 -2.40 -4.80 -6.15
CA VAL A 108 -3.03 -5.63 -5.10
C VAL A 108 -4.54 -5.38 -4.94
N PRO A 109 -5.03 -4.13 -4.81
CA PRO A 109 -6.47 -3.86 -4.80
C PRO A 109 -7.21 -4.42 -6.03
N VAL A 110 -6.59 -4.37 -7.21
CA VAL A 110 -7.18 -4.89 -8.46
C VAL A 110 -7.33 -6.41 -8.39
N VAL A 111 -6.30 -7.13 -7.92
CA VAL A 111 -6.35 -8.59 -7.76
C VAL A 111 -7.39 -8.99 -6.72
N LEU A 112 -7.39 -8.31 -5.56
CA LEU A 112 -8.39 -8.55 -4.50
C LEU A 112 -9.82 -8.33 -5.00
N TRP A 113 -10.05 -7.31 -5.84
CA TRP A 113 -11.34 -7.07 -6.46
C TRP A 113 -11.74 -8.19 -7.43
N SER A 114 -10.81 -8.65 -8.26
CA SER A 114 -11.05 -9.78 -9.17
C SER A 114 -11.44 -11.05 -8.41
N ASP A 115 -10.76 -11.36 -7.30
CA ASP A 115 -11.08 -12.51 -6.46
C ASP A 115 -12.49 -12.41 -5.85
N VAL A 116 -12.87 -11.24 -5.33
CA VAL A 116 -14.23 -11.01 -4.81
C VAL A 116 -15.28 -11.17 -5.93
N SER A 117 -15.01 -10.62 -7.11
CA SER A 117 -15.93 -10.67 -8.24
C SER A 117 -16.14 -12.10 -8.77
N ILE A 118 -15.07 -12.90 -8.89
CA ILE A 118 -15.15 -14.30 -9.34
C ILE A 118 -15.93 -15.15 -8.31
N ASN A 119 -15.67 -14.97 -7.02
CA ASN A 119 -16.39 -15.71 -5.98
C ASN A 119 -17.87 -15.31 -5.92
N GLY A 120 -18.20 -14.04 -6.12
CA GLY A 120 -19.58 -13.57 -6.23
C GLY A 120 -20.31 -14.13 -7.45
N LEU A 121 -19.66 -14.13 -8.62
CA LEU A 121 -20.23 -14.70 -9.84
C LEU A 121 -20.47 -16.21 -9.71
N CYS A 122 -19.53 -16.93 -9.09
CA CYS A 122 -19.62 -18.37 -8.89
C CYS A 122 -20.71 -18.78 -7.90
N LEU A 123 -21.14 -17.89 -7.01
CA LEU A 123 -22.32 -18.08 -6.15
C LEU A 123 -23.60 -17.86 -6.96
N VAL A 124 -23.68 -16.78 -7.74
CA VAL A 124 -24.88 -16.45 -8.55
C VAL A 124 -25.16 -17.47 -9.67
N LEU A 125 -24.12 -18.07 -10.26
CA LEU A 125 -24.27 -19.10 -11.30
C LEU A 125 -24.54 -20.51 -10.74
N ARG A 126 -24.53 -20.68 -9.40
CA ARG A 126 -24.79 -21.97 -8.74
C ARG A 126 -26.21 -22.10 -8.19
N ASP A 127 -26.97 -21.01 -8.21
CA ASP A 127 -28.41 -20.94 -7.91
C ASP A 127 -29.23 -20.99 -9.21
#